data_AF-A0A0M9E2J2-F1
#
_entry.id   AF-A0A0M9E2J2-F1
#
_cell.length_a   1.000
_cell.length_b   1.000
_cell.length_c   1.000
_cell.angle_alpha   90.00
_cell.angle_beta   90.00
_cell.angle_gamma   90.00
#
_symmetry.space_group_name_H-M   'P 1'
#
loop_
_entity.id
_entity.type
_entity.pdbx_description
1 polymer ?
#
loop_
_entity_poly.entity_id
_entity_poly.type
_entity_poly.pdbx_seq_one_letter_code
_entity_poly.pdbx_strand_id
1 'polypeptide(L)'
;MSVPTNFGEIFHLVFSKPHAENKNKTYSSYSSVLSTTTFGDSPTLDHYVKEGREYMKDSSFEGAIKAKNSFEKALSIQPDHGEPLLFHAITRFAPLLDVDTNYTPGLPIENLNELMDLYGVDKQGRDITDWLADYKRDDEMNVTVPDTSPLFSEIQNYIQSVWISEIDAALNDLSSINDDFNLFIKKEEISDDCEEDIEIDYGEVLLIKSALQLFKTACYMVISYDMDVNLKEVLDKMYADIINVNIDLLNKYHSLFMLIANGDHIGVDARTAFINAIDLYFESSAFIRSESDDQKSYKR
;
A
#
# COMPACT_ATOMS: atom_id res chain seq x y z
N MET A 1 19.91 -16.25 2.33
CA MET A 1 19.20 -14.97 2.27
C MET A 1 18.62 -14.85 0.87
N SER A 2 17.39 -15.32 0.68
CA SER A 2 16.64 -15.07 -0.55
C SER A 2 16.02 -13.69 -0.44
N VAL A 3 16.30 -12.83 -1.41
CA VAL A 3 15.62 -11.54 -1.56
C VAL A 3 14.21 -11.85 -2.10
N PRO A 4 13.13 -11.41 -1.43
CA PRO A 4 11.78 -11.64 -1.92
C PRO A 4 11.58 -10.92 -3.26
N THR A 5 11.08 -11.65 -4.27
CA THR A 5 11.00 -11.18 -5.67
C THR A 5 9.61 -10.70 -6.07
N ASN A 6 8.65 -10.59 -5.15
CA ASN A 6 7.29 -10.16 -5.48
C ASN A 6 6.70 -9.19 -4.43
N PHE A 7 5.98 -8.17 -4.90
CA PHE A 7 5.36 -7.10 -4.09
C PHE A 7 4.40 -7.65 -3.01
N GLY A 8 3.81 -8.83 -3.21
CA GLY A 8 2.93 -9.50 -2.25
C GLY A 8 3.60 -9.99 -0.96
N GLU A 9 4.90 -10.29 -0.98
CA GLU A 9 5.60 -10.81 0.23
C GLU A 9 5.90 -9.72 1.26
N ILE A 10 5.98 -8.44 0.84
CA ILE A 10 6.18 -7.29 1.74
C ILE A 10 4.87 -6.96 2.48
N PHE A 11 3.72 -7.14 1.84
CA PHE A 11 2.39 -6.97 2.47
C PHE A 11 2.02 -8.12 3.41
N HIS A 12 2.56 -9.32 3.18
CA HIS A 12 2.31 -10.50 4.00
C HIS A 12 2.80 -10.35 5.46
N LEU A 13 3.72 -9.41 5.73
CA LEU A 13 4.19 -9.08 7.08
C LEU A 13 3.22 -8.21 7.88
N VAL A 14 2.29 -7.51 7.21
CA VAL A 14 1.33 -6.59 7.86
C VAL A 14 -0.08 -7.20 7.95
N PHE A 15 -0.43 -8.14 7.07
CA PHE A 15 -1.79 -8.72 6.99
C PHE A 15 -1.81 -10.24 6.82
N SER A 16 -0.96 -10.97 7.56
CA SER A 16 -0.93 -12.44 7.49
C SER A 16 -2.25 -13.06 7.98
N LYS A 17 -3.03 -13.67 7.06
CA LYS A 17 -3.93 -14.78 7.42
C LYS A 17 -3.11 -16.07 7.56
N PRO A 18 -3.35 -16.91 8.59
CA PRO A 18 -2.79 -18.25 8.60
C PRO A 18 -3.39 -19.07 7.45
N HIS A 19 -2.51 -19.79 6.75
CA HIS A 19 -2.81 -20.61 5.59
C HIS A 19 -3.78 -21.74 5.97
N ALA A 20 -5.08 -21.53 5.74
CA ALA A 20 -6.11 -22.55 5.94
C ALA A 20 -6.39 -23.27 4.63
N GLU A 21 -6.07 -24.57 4.58
CA GLU A 21 -6.43 -25.47 3.49
C GLU A 21 -7.92 -25.36 3.14
N ASN A 22 -8.16 -25.10 1.86
CA ASN A 22 -9.46 -24.97 1.24
C ASN A 22 -10.28 -26.27 1.39
N LYS A 23 -11.31 -26.24 2.23
CA LYS A 23 -12.46 -27.15 2.15
C LYS A 23 -13.74 -26.36 2.36
N ASN A 24 -14.45 -26.10 1.26
CA ASN A 24 -15.90 -25.82 1.19
C ASN A 24 -16.50 -25.24 2.48
N LYS A 25 -16.30 -23.94 2.72
CA LYS A 25 -17.09 -23.20 3.70
C LYS A 25 -17.93 -22.17 2.98
N THR A 26 -19.23 -22.40 2.95
CA THR A 26 -20.26 -21.39 2.77
C THR A 26 -19.98 -20.26 3.76
N TYR A 27 -19.69 -19.06 3.26
CA TYR A 27 -19.54 -17.87 4.08
C TYR A 27 -20.88 -17.57 4.76
N SER A 28 -20.95 -17.88 6.05
CA SER A 28 -22.03 -17.41 6.92
C SER A 28 -21.78 -15.92 7.16
N SER A 29 -22.69 -15.10 6.67
CA SER A 29 -22.73 -13.67 6.92
C SER A 29 -22.86 -13.42 8.43
N TYR A 30 -21.76 -13.06 9.10
CA TYR A 30 -21.84 -12.45 10.42
C TYR A 30 -22.30 -11.01 10.26
N SER A 31 -23.61 -10.81 10.37
CA SER A 31 -24.19 -9.49 10.61
C SER A 31 -23.89 -9.11 12.06
N SER A 32 -22.85 -8.31 12.28
CA SER A 32 -22.68 -7.60 13.54
C SER A 32 -23.71 -6.48 13.57
N VAL A 33 -24.82 -6.70 14.29
CA VAL A 33 -25.81 -5.66 14.56
C VAL A 33 -25.14 -4.61 15.44
N LEU A 34 -24.72 -3.50 14.84
CA LEU A 34 -24.39 -2.27 15.57
C LEU A 34 -25.66 -1.79 16.26
N SER A 35 -25.66 -1.84 17.60
CA SER A 35 -26.69 -1.26 18.43
C SER A 35 -26.73 0.25 18.20
N THR A 36 -27.70 0.71 17.41
CA THR A 36 -28.00 2.13 17.23
C THR A 36 -28.49 2.70 18.57
N THR A 37 -27.57 3.34 19.28
CA THR A 37 -27.92 4.13 20.46
C THR A 37 -28.42 5.50 19.98
N THR A 38 -29.60 5.86 20.47
CA THR A 38 -30.37 7.06 20.19
C THR A 38 -29.61 8.38 20.43
N PHE A 39 -29.96 9.41 19.64
CA PHE A 39 -29.50 10.81 19.71
C PHE A 39 -29.23 11.35 21.14
N GLY A 40 -28.03 11.90 21.36
CA GLY A 40 -27.69 12.60 22.60
C GLY A 40 -26.39 13.41 22.55
N ASP A 41 -25.27 12.79 22.14
CA ASP A 41 -23.96 13.44 22.14
C ASP A 41 -23.22 13.21 20.80
N SER A 42 -22.43 14.20 20.37
CA SER A 42 -21.48 14.01 19.27
C SER A 42 -20.53 12.86 19.62
N PRO A 43 -20.20 11.95 18.68
CA PRO A 43 -19.30 10.84 18.97
C PRO A 43 -17.95 11.34 19.51
N THR A 44 -17.44 10.64 20.52
CA THR A 44 -16.16 10.99 21.17
C THR A 44 -14.97 10.47 20.37
N LEU A 45 -13.76 10.92 20.74
CA LEU A 45 -12.51 10.35 20.24
C LEU A 45 -12.47 8.83 20.40
N ASP A 46 -12.70 8.33 21.63
CA ASP A 46 -12.71 6.91 21.96
C ASP A 46 -13.71 6.10 21.13
N HIS A 47 -14.86 6.70 20.79
CA HIS A 47 -15.85 6.06 19.93
C HIS A 47 -15.27 5.75 18.55
N TYR A 48 -14.63 6.73 17.91
CA TYR A 48 -14.05 6.56 16.58
C TYR A 48 -12.81 5.68 16.57
N VAL A 49 -11.97 5.76 17.62
CA VAL A 49 -10.83 4.85 17.78
C VAL A 49 -11.31 3.41 17.90
N LYS A 50 -12.31 3.15 18.76
CA LYS A 50 -12.89 1.82 18.91
C LYS A 50 -13.55 1.32 17.62
N GLU A 51 -14.33 2.17 16.95
CA GLU A 51 -14.95 1.84 15.67
C GLU A 51 -13.90 1.46 14.62
N GLY A 52 -12.81 2.23 14.51
CA GLY A 52 -11.71 1.94 13.60
C GLY A 52 -11.05 0.60 13.87
N ARG A 53 -10.76 0.31 15.15
CA ARG A 53 -10.19 -0.99 15.58
C ARG A 53 -11.11 -2.16 15.27
N GLU A 54 -12.42 -2.01 15.45
CA GLU A 54 -13.38 -3.07 15.08
C GLU A 54 -13.40 -3.33 13.57
N TYR A 55 -13.30 -2.30 12.73
CA TYR A 55 -13.20 -2.49 11.29
C TYR A 55 -11.89 -3.19 10.86
N MET A 56 -10.79 -2.99 11.59
CA MET A 56 -9.51 -3.66 11.29
C MET A 56 -9.56 -5.19 11.46
N LYS A 57 -10.47 -5.71 12.30
CA LYS A 57 -10.60 -7.16 12.54
C LYS A 57 -11.08 -7.93 11.30
N ASP A 58 -11.80 -7.28 10.40
CA ASP A 58 -12.31 -7.91 9.17
C ASP A 58 -11.18 -8.36 8.23
N SER A 59 -9.94 -7.87 8.43
CA SER A 59 -8.76 -8.24 7.63
C SER A 59 -9.02 -8.14 6.12
N SER A 60 -9.82 -7.14 5.73
CA SER A 60 -10.21 -6.84 4.35
C SER A 60 -9.88 -5.39 4.02
N PHE A 61 -9.78 -5.05 2.73
CA PHE A 61 -9.62 -3.67 2.32
C PHE A 61 -10.82 -2.80 2.68
N GLU A 62 -12.04 -3.32 2.55
CA GLU A 62 -13.25 -2.60 2.96
C GLU A 62 -13.19 -2.26 4.46
N GLY A 63 -12.76 -3.20 5.30
CA GLY A 63 -12.50 -2.99 6.71
C GLY A 63 -11.44 -1.90 6.94
N ALA A 64 -10.29 -2.01 6.28
CA ALA A 64 -9.21 -1.01 6.40
C ALA A 64 -9.64 0.41 5.92
N ILE A 65 -10.47 0.51 4.88
CA ILE A 65 -11.02 1.79 4.39
C ILE A 65 -11.99 2.38 5.43
N LYS A 66 -12.88 1.57 5.99
CA LYS A 66 -13.79 2.01 7.06
C LYS A 66 -13.00 2.41 8.32
N ALA A 67 -11.93 1.69 8.63
CA ALA A 67 -11.03 2.01 9.73
C ALA A 67 -10.35 3.36 9.52
N LYS A 68 -9.74 3.59 8.34
CA LYS A 68 -9.17 4.88 7.93
C LYS A 68 -10.13 6.03 8.18
N ASN A 69 -11.35 5.94 7.65
CA ASN A 69 -12.38 6.97 7.79
C ASN A 69 -12.79 7.21 9.26
N SER A 70 -12.69 6.19 10.11
CA SER A 70 -12.96 6.32 11.55
C SER A 70 -11.81 7.04 12.25
N PHE A 71 -10.56 6.68 11.95
CA PHE A 71 -9.39 7.37 12.48
C PHE A 71 -9.28 8.83 11.99
N GLU A 72 -9.68 9.15 10.77
CA GLU A 72 -9.80 10.55 10.30
C GLU A 72 -10.77 11.36 11.16
N LYS A 73 -11.92 10.79 11.52
CA LYS A 73 -12.87 11.45 12.41
C LYS A 73 -12.31 11.60 13.82
N ALA A 74 -11.56 10.62 14.34
CA ALA A 74 -10.84 10.73 15.60
C ALA A 74 -9.83 11.89 15.57
N LEU A 75 -9.01 12.00 14.51
CA LEU A 75 -8.03 13.06 14.33
C LEU A 75 -8.68 14.44 14.12
N SER A 76 -9.91 14.50 13.62
CA SER A 76 -10.67 15.75 13.56
C SER A 76 -11.06 16.30 14.95
N ILE A 77 -11.11 15.44 15.97
CA ILE A 77 -11.38 15.81 17.37
C ILE A 77 -10.06 16.12 18.08
N GLN A 78 -9.08 15.22 17.97
CA GLN A 78 -7.77 15.37 18.57
C GLN A 78 -6.66 15.03 17.56
N PRO A 79 -6.08 16.04 16.89
CA PRO A 79 -5.11 15.82 15.81
C PRO A 79 -3.76 15.21 16.23
N ASP A 80 -3.42 15.25 17.51
CA ASP A 80 -2.15 14.79 18.07
C ASP A 80 -2.26 13.45 18.83
N HIS A 81 -3.39 12.75 18.72
CA HIS A 81 -3.55 11.47 19.41
C HIS A 81 -2.80 10.36 18.67
N GLY A 82 -1.82 9.74 19.34
CA GLY A 82 -0.88 8.81 18.71
C GLY A 82 -1.51 7.57 18.07
N GLU A 83 -2.48 6.93 18.74
CA GLU A 83 -3.13 5.71 18.23
C GLU A 83 -3.86 5.90 16.88
N PRO A 84 -4.78 6.86 16.70
CA PRO A 84 -5.39 7.11 15.41
C PRO A 84 -4.38 7.66 14.41
N LEU A 85 -3.32 8.39 14.79
CA LEU A 85 -2.25 8.77 13.86
C LEU A 85 -1.56 7.54 13.26
N LEU A 86 -1.17 6.59 14.11
CA LEU A 86 -0.52 5.34 13.70
C LEU A 86 -1.42 4.54 12.74
N PHE A 87 -2.65 4.24 13.18
CA PHE A 87 -3.54 3.43 12.36
C PHE A 87 -4.01 4.14 11.10
N HIS A 88 -4.19 5.46 11.14
CA HIS A 88 -4.49 6.23 9.95
C HIS A 88 -3.34 6.15 8.94
N ALA A 89 -2.09 6.34 9.38
CA ALA A 89 -0.91 6.24 8.51
C ALA A 89 -0.82 4.88 7.79
N ILE A 90 -1.13 3.78 8.48
CA ILE A 90 -1.11 2.42 7.91
C ILE A 90 -2.29 2.20 6.94
N THR A 91 -3.49 2.62 7.32
CA THR A 91 -4.72 2.34 6.56
C THR A 91 -4.90 3.24 5.32
N ARG A 92 -4.13 4.32 5.19
CA ARG A 92 -4.11 5.21 4.02
C ARG A 92 -3.90 4.52 2.67
N PHE A 93 -3.19 3.39 2.65
CA PHE A 93 -2.90 2.67 1.40
C PHE A 93 -4.03 1.74 0.96
N ALA A 94 -4.97 1.40 1.85
CA ALA A 94 -6.05 0.48 1.52
C ALA A 94 -6.95 0.95 0.35
N PRO A 95 -7.41 2.22 0.29
CA PRO A 95 -8.16 2.72 -0.87
C PRO A 95 -7.40 2.62 -2.20
N LEU A 96 -6.06 2.71 -2.17
CA LEU A 96 -5.25 2.65 -3.40
C LEU A 96 -5.18 1.24 -4.00
N LEU A 97 -5.31 0.25 -3.12
CA LEU A 97 -5.20 -1.18 -3.43
C LEU A 97 -6.58 -1.86 -3.54
N ASP A 98 -7.64 -1.16 -3.18
CA ASP A 98 -8.99 -1.69 -3.26
C ASP A 98 -9.44 -1.82 -4.72
N VAL A 99 -9.59 -3.08 -5.12
CA VAL A 99 -10.02 -3.49 -6.46
C VAL A 99 -11.54 -3.57 -6.59
N ASP A 100 -12.29 -3.34 -5.51
CA ASP A 100 -13.75 -3.34 -5.51
C ASP A 100 -14.34 -1.91 -5.49
N THR A 101 -13.53 -0.89 -5.22
CA THR A 101 -13.99 0.51 -5.25
C THR A 101 -14.50 0.90 -6.64
N ASN A 102 -15.68 1.54 -6.67
CA ASN A 102 -16.21 2.17 -7.88
C ASN A 102 -15.36 3.39 -8.26
N TYR A 103 -14.99 3.51 -9.53
CA TYR A 103 -14.27 4.65 -10.07
C TYR A 103 -14.82 5.03 -11.45
N THR A 104 -14.44 6.21 -11.92
CA THR A 104 -14.74 6.65 -13.29
C THR A 104 -13.49 6.40 -14.13
N PRO A 105 -13.52 5.49 -15.13
CA PRO A 105 -12.32 5.20 -15.92
C PRO A 105 -11.85 6.42 -16.71
N GLY A 106 -10.54 6.70 -16.68
CA GLY A 106 -9.93 7.72 -17.50
C GLY A 106 -8.53 8.12 -17.05
N LEU A 107 -8.14 9.33 -17.47
CA LEU A 107 -6.97 10.03 -16.97
C LEU A 107 -7.46 11.29 -16.22
N PRO A 108 -6.83 11.68 -15.11
CA PRO A 108 -5.69 11.02 -14.46
C PRO A 108 -6.10 9.69 -13.79
N ILE A 109 -5.14 8.76 -13.67
CA ILE A 109 -5.33 7.50 -12.91
C ILE A 109 -5.40 7.84 -11.42
N GLU A 110 -6.40 7.33 -10.72
CA GLU A 110 -6.63 7.59 -9.30
C GLU A 110 -6.37 6.37 -8.41
N ASN A 111 -6.49 5.15 -8.94
CA ASN A 111 -6.32 3.91 -8.19
C ASN A 111 -5.80 2.74 -9.04
N LEU A 112 -5.37 1.65 -8.38
CA LEU A 112 -4.81 0.47 -9.05
C LEU A 112 -5.83 -0.23 -9.96
N ASN A 113 -7.11 -0.24 -9.58
CA ASN A 113 -8.16 -0.91 -10.34
C ASN A 113 -8.40 -0.25 -11.70
N GLU A 114 -8.37 1.08 -11.73
CA GLU A 114 -8.43 1.89 -12.94
C GLU A 114 -7.22 1.64 -13.84
N LEU A 115 -6.01 1.68 -13.28
CA LEU A 115 -4.78 1.40 -14.01
C LEU A 115 -4.85 0.05 -14.74
N MET A 116 -5.30 -0.98 -14.02
CA MET A 116 -5.45 -2.33 -14.57
C MET A 116 -6.50 -2.42 -15.68
N ASP A 117 -7.63 -1.72 -15.54
CA ASP A 117 -8.66 -1.66 -16.57
C ASP A 117 -8.14 -1.00 -17.85
N LEU A 118 -7.38 0.09 -17.73
CA LEU A 118 -6.81 0.77 -18.89
C LEU A 118 -5.79 -0.13 -19.63
N TYR A 119 -5.08 -0.99 -18.90
CA TYR A 119 -4.20 -2.01 -19.48
C TYR A 119 -4.91 -3.29 -19.94
N GLY A 120 -6.23 -3.42 -19.73
CA GLY A 120 -7.01 -4.57 -20.17
C GLY A 120 -6.76 -5.85 -19.38
N VAL A 121 -6.29 -5.74 -18.14
CA VAL A 121 -6.22 -6.87 -17.20
C VAL A 121 -7.66 -7.32 -16.89
N ASP A 122 -7.90 -8.60 -16.71
CA ASP A 122 -9.25 -9.08 -16.35
C ASP A 122 -9.63 -8.66 -14.93
N LYS A 123 -10.90 -8.30 -14.75
CA LYS A 123 -11.44 -7.93 -13.42
C LYS A 123 -11.52 -9.14 -12.50
N GLN A 124 -11.87 -10.28 -13.07
CA GLN A 124 -11.96 -11.53 -12.34
C GLN A 124 -10.55 -11.99 -11.95
N GLY A 125 -10.35 -12.33 -10.68
CA GLY A 125 -9.06 -12.82 -10.17
C GLY A 125 -8.10 -11.72 -9.73
N ARG A 126 -8.51 -10.45 -9.73
CA ARG A 126 -7.75 -9.38 -9.07
C ARG A 126 -7.94 -9.55 -7.56
N ASP A 127 -7.02 -10.25 -6.94
CA ASP A 127 -6.93 -10.40 -5.50
C ASP A 127 -5.46 -10.32 -5.14
N ILE A 128 -5.07 -9.32 -4.34
CA ILE A 128 -3.66 -9.13 -3.99
C ILE A 128 -3.09 -10.28 -3.14
N THR A 129 -3.96 -11.10 -2.54
CA THR A 129 -3.58 -12.26 -1.72
C THR A 129 -3.62 -13.57 -2.50
N ASP A 130 -4.40 -13.63 -3.58
CA ASP A 130 -4.52 -14.79 -4.47
C ASP A 130 -4.70 -14.35 -5.93
N TRP A 131 -3.62 -13.79 -6.49
CA TRP A 131 -3.69 -13.14 -7.80
C TRP A 131 -3.84 -14.15 -8.94
N LEU A 132 -4.99 -14.11 -9.61
CA LEU A 132 -5.34 -14.97 -10.75
C LEU A 132 -5.70 -14.19 -12.01
N ALA A 133 -5.78 -12.85 -11.94
CA ALA A 133 -6.05 -12.02 -13.09
C ALA A 133 -4.90 -12.07 -14.10
N ASP A 134 -5.25 -12.18 -15.38
CA ASP A 134 -4.34 -12.12 -16.52
C ASP A 134 -4.80 -11.03 -17.49
N TYR A 135 -3.97 -10.73 -18.48
CA TYR A 135 -4.38 -9.90 -19.61
C TYR A 135 -5.31 -10.67 -20.54
N LYS A 136 -6.19 -9.93 -21.23
CA LYS A 136 -6.97 -10.49 -22.33
C LYS A 136 -6.07 -11.00 -23.44
N ARG A 137 -6.48 -12.10 -24.07
CA ARG A 137 -5.74 -12.74 -25.17
C ARG A 137 -6.58 -12.82 -26.45
N ASP A 138 -5.91 -12.77 -27.60
CA ASP A 138 -6.52 -13.02 -28.91
C ASP A 138 -6.70 -14.54 -29.18
N ASP A 139 -7.23 -14.89 -30.35
CA ASP A 139 -7.45 -16.28 -30.77
C ASP A 139 -6.14 -17.08 -30.89
N GLU A 140 -5.02 -16.39 -31.09
CA GLU A 140 -3.66 -16.93 -31.11
C GLU A 140 -3.00 -16.99 -29.71
N MET A 141 -3.72 -16.65 -28.64
CA MET A 141 -3.26 -16.61 -27.24
C MET A 141 -2.21 -15.51 -26.92
N ASN A 142 -2.04 -14.53 -27.80
CA ASN A 142 -1.18 -13.38 -27.56
C ASN A 142 -1.86 -12.38 -26.63
N VAL A 143 -1.08 -11.68 -25.80
CA VAL A 143 -1.63 -10.63 -24.94
C VAL A 143 -2.13 -9.46 -25.79
N THR A 144 -3.35 -9.02 -25.52
CA THR A 144 -3.96 -7.85 -26.14
C THR A 144 -4.03 -6.72 -25.12
N VAL A 145 -3.36 -5.61 -25.45
CA VAL A 145 -3.43 -4.38 -24.66
C VAL A 145 -4.36 -3.39 -25.38
N PRO A 146 -5.29 -2.72 -24.67
CA PRO A 146 -6.19 -1.73 -25.28
C PRO A 146 -5.45 -0.53 -25.88
N ASP A 147 -6.04 0.10 -26.90
CA ASP A 147 -5.55 1.38 -27.45
C ASP A 147 -5.60 2.52 -26.41
N THR A 148 -6.41 2.36 -25.37
CA THR A 148 -6.53 3.30 -24.24
C THR A 148 -5.48 3.06 -23.15
N SER A 149 -4.55 2.11 -23.35
CA SER A 149 -3.50 1.85 -22.37
C SER A 149 -2.64 3.09 -22.15
N PRO A 150 -2.35 3.43 -20.89
CA PRO A 150 -1.64 4.64 -20.58
C PRO A 150 -0.18 4.51 -21.00
N LEU A 151 0.35 5.66 -21.40
CA LEU A 151 1.78 5.88 -21.54
C LEU A 151 2.45 5.86 -20.16
N PHE A 152 3.76 5.61 -20.12
CA PHE A 152 4.45 5.51 -18.83
C PHE A 152 4.47 6.86 -18.11
N SER A 153 4.44 7.97 -18.84
CA SER A 153 4.28 9.31 -18.26
C SER A 153 3.02 9.43 -17.40
N GLU A 154 1.93 8.75 -17.75
CA GLU A 154 0.71 8.74 -16.94
C GLU A 154 0.85 7.88 -15.69
N ILE A 155 1.62 6.78 -15.76
CA ILE A 155 2.00 6.00 -14.57
C ILE A 155 2.89 6.82 -13.65
N GLN A 156 3.83 7.60 -14.19
CA GLN A 156 4.68 8.49 -13.40
C GLN A 156 3.84 9.55 -12.68
N ASN A 157 2.89 10.16 -13.39
CA ASN A 157 1.94 11.09 -12.81
C ASN A 157 1.16 10.43 -11.66
N TYR A 158 0.63 9.22 -11.86
CA TYR A 158 -0.08 8.46 -10.83
C TYR A 158 0.79 8.17 -9.60
N ILE A 159 2.02 7.67 -9.79
CA ILE A 159 2.94 7.41 -8.69
C ILE A 159 3.24 8.70 -7.92
N GLN A 160 3.45 9.81 -8.63
CA GLN A 160 3.79 11.09 -8.01
C GLN A 160 2.60 11.72 -7.27
N SER A 161 1.41 11.75 -7.88
CA SER A 161 0.24 12.43 -7.34
C SER A 161 -0.51 11.62 -6.28
N VAL A 162 -0.47 10.29 -6.38
CA VAL A 162 -1.22 9.40 -5.49
C VAL A 162 -0.29 8.73 -4.49
N TRP A 163 0.63 7.89 -4.94
CA TRP A 163 1.46 7.07 -4.04
C TRP A 163 2.41 7.92 -3.19
N ILE A 164 3.17 8.82 -3.80
CA ILE A 164 4.11 9.68 -3.07
C ILE A 164 3.36 10.62 -2.12
N SER A 165 2.20 11.14 -2.53
CA SER A 165 1.36 11.99 -1.69
C SER A 165 0.84 11.26 -0.44
N GLU A 166 0.36 10.02 -0.59
CA GLU A 166 -0.09 9.23 0.57
C GLU A 166 1.06 8.81 1.48
N ILE A 167 2.24 8.50 0.91
CA ILE A 167 3.46 8.25 1.71
C ILE A 167 3.82 9.49 2.53
N ASP A 168 3.79 10.69 1.94
CA ASP A 168 4.09 11.93 2.64
C ASP A 168 3.07 12.24 3.73
N ALA A 169 1.79 12.00 3.47
CA ALA A 169 0.75 12.16 4.47
C ALA A 169 0.91 11.15 5.63
N ALA A 170 1.22 9.89 5.34
CA ALA A 170 1.49 8.88 6.36
C ALA A 170 2.74 9.22 7.20
N LEU A 171 3.83 9.67 6.56
CA LEU A 171 5.02 10.13 7.26
C LEU A 171 4.75 11.34 8.15
N ASN A 172 3.88 12.25 7.72
CA ASN A 172 3.46 13.40 8.52
C ASN A 172 2.66 12.97 9.76
N ASP A 173 1.73 12.02 9.60
CA ASP A 173 0.96 11.48 10.72
C ASP A 173 1.90 10.81 11.75
N LEU A 174 2.81 9.94 11.29
CA LEU A 174 3.77 9.24 12.16
C LEU A 174 4.81 10.17 12.80
N SER A 175 5.13 11.30 12.16
CA SER A 175 6.05 12.29 12.73
C SER A 175 5.43 13.12 13.85
N SER A 176 4.10 13.04 14.02
CA SER A 176 3.37 13.68 15.11
C SER A 176 3.24 12.79 16.35
N ILE A 177 3.73 11.54 16.28
CA ILE A 177 3.78 10.61 17.40
C ILE A 177 5.08 10.84 18.19
N ASN A 178 4.96 10.93 19.52
CA ASN A 178 6.09 11.18 20.44
C ASN A 178 6.80 9.87 20.85
N ASP A 179 7.99 10.02 21.44
CA ASP A 179 8.85 8.90 21.87
C ASP A 179 8.36 8.13 23.10
N ASP A 180 7.35 8.66 23.81
CA ASP A 180 6.64 7.98 24.90
C ASP A 180 5.42 7.18 24.42
N PHE A 181 5.22 7.06 23.11
CA PHE A 181 4.11 6.32 22.53
C PHE A 181 4.19 4.83 22.90
N ASN A 182 3.06 4.32 23.37
CA ASN A 182 2.85 2.90 23.65
C ASN A 182 1.38 2.56 23.41
N LEU A 183 1.15 1.49 22.66
CA LEU A 183 -0.16 0.95 22.32
C LEU A 183 -0.15 -0.57 22.48
N PHE A 184 -1.19 -1.11 23.12
CA PHE A 184 -1.42 -2.55 23.17
C PHE A 184 -2.56 -2.95 22.23
N ILE A 185 -2.26 -3.79 21.25
CA ILE A 185 -3.27 -4.53 20.49
C ILE A 185 -3.63 -5.77 21.29
N LYS A 186 -4.90 -5.90 21.67
CA LYS A 186 -5.35 -7.06 22.45
C LYS A 186 -5.37 -8.30 21.58
N LYS A 187 -5.00 -9.44 22.15
CA LYS A 187 -5.00 -10.72 21.42
C LYS A 187 -6.33 -11.06 20.77
N GLU A 188 -7.46 -10.66 21.40
CA GLU A 188 -8.81 -10.86 20.87
C GLU A 188 -9.10 -10.02 19.60
N GLU A 189 -8.20 -9.12 19.23
CA GLU A 189 -8.30 -8.28 18.04
C GLU A 189 -7.48 -8.81 16.86
N ILE A 190 -6.55 -9.74 17.11
CA ILE A 190 -5.60 -10.24 16.09
C ILE A 190 -6.12 -11.54 15.51
N SER A 191 -6.23 -12.57 16.35
CA SER A 191 -6.77 -13.88 15.99
C SER A 191 -7.05 -14.72 17.23
N ASP A 192 -7.91 -15.73 17.09
CA ASP A 192 -8.17 -16.71 18.16
C ASP A 192 -6.91 -17.52 18.55
N ASP A 193 -5.90 -17.56 17.67
CA ASP A 193 -4.63 -18.27 17.86
C ASP A 193 -3.55 -17.39 18.51
N CYS A 194 -3.83 -16.10 18.74
CA CYS A 194 -2.90 -15.19 19.40
C CYS A 194 -2.98 -15.39 20.92
N GLU A 195 -1.87 -15.78 21.54
CA GLU A 195 -1.84 -16.08 22.97
C GLU A 195 -1.67 -14.82 23.85
N GLU A 196 -1.13 -13.74 23.27
CA GLU A 196 -0.58 -12.59 23.99
C GLU A 196 -0.93 -11.27 23.30
N ASP A 197 -1.03 -10.20 24.10
CA ASP A 197 -1.21 -8.85 23.57
C ASP A 197 0.07 -8.42 22.84
N ILE A 198 -0.08 -7.68 21.74
CA ILE A 198 1.06 -7.11 21.01
C ILE A 198 1.24 -5.67 21.48
N GLU A 199 2.44 -5.36 21.98
CA GLU A 199 2.87 -4.00 22.25
C GLU A 199 3.42 -3.38 20.96
N ILE A 200 3.03 -2.14 20.70
CA ILE A 200 3.58 -1.28 19.65
C ILE A 200 4.04 -0.01 20.35
N ASP A 201 5.34 0.22 20.32
CA ASP A 201 5.95 1.40 20.90
C ASP A 201 6.54 2.30 19.80
N TYR A 202 7.32 3.29 20.22
CA TYR A 202 7.94 4.23 19.30
C TYR A 202 8.97 3.59 18.37
N GLY A 203 9.60 2.49 18.77
CA GLY A 203 10.49 1.67 17.95
C GLY A 203 9.80 1.17 16.68
N GLU A 204 8.57 0.66 16.79
CA GLU A 204 7.77 0.27 15.62
C GLU A 204 7.36 1.48 14.76
N VAL A 205 7.00 2.60 15.38
CA VAL A 205 6.67 3.84 14.65
C VAL A 205 7.85 4.28 13.77
N LEU A 206 9.06 4.27 14.31
CA LEU A 206 10.30 4.57 13.58
C LEU A 206 10.56 3.56 12.45
N LEU A 207 10.31 2.26 12.71
CA LEU A 207 10.47 1.21 11.71
C LEU A 207 9.52 1.40 10.53
N ILE A 208 8.26 1.74 10.79
CA ILE A 208 7.26 2.03 9.76
C ILE A 208 7.67 3.28 8.95
N LYS A 209 8.12 4.36 9.62
CA LYS A 209 8.65 5.56 8.93
C LYS A 209 9.82 5.20 8.01
N SER A 210 10.72 4.34 8.47
CA SER A 210 11.85 3.83 7.67
C SER A 210 11.36 3.08 6.43
N ALA A 211 10.41 2.16 6.59
CA ALA A 211 9.85 1.39 5.47
C ALA A 211 9.16 2.30 4.43
N LEU A 212 8.41 3.31 4.89
CA LEU A 212 7.78 4.31 4.03
C LEU A 212 8.80 5.14 3.24
N GLN A 213 9.89 5.59 3.87
CA GLN A 213 10.96 6.32 3.17
C GLN A 213 11.69 5.44 2.14
N LEU A 214 11.89 4.15 2.44
CA LEU A 214 12.45 3.21 1.48
C LEU A 214 11.52 3.00 0.28
N PHE A 215 10.22 2.86 0.53
CA PHE A 215 9.23 2.77 -0.53
C PHE A 215 9.16 4.06 -1.37
N LYS A 216 9.21 5.22 -0.73
CA LYS A 216 9.30 6.53 -1.40
C LYS A 216 10.52 6.63 -2.31
N THR A 217 11.66 6.09 -1.88
CA THR A 217 12.89 6.00 -2.68
C THR A 217 12.64 5.21 -3.97
N ALA A 218 11.99 4.04 -3.87
CA ALA A 218 11.65 3.22 -5.03
C ALA A 218 10.74 3.98 -6.02
N CYS A 219 9.72 4.67 -5.51
CA CYS A 219 8.85 5.52 -6.32
C CYS A 219 9.66 6.61 -7.06
N TYR A 220 10.51 7.36 -6.36
CA TYR A 220 11.34 8.40 -6.98
C TYR A 220 12.31 7.85 -8.03
N MET A 221 12.92 6.69 -7.79
CA MET A 221 13.78 6.04 -8.79
C MET A 221 12.98 5.73 -10.06
N VAL A 222 11.80 5.10 -9.92
CA VAL A 222 10.94 4.75 -11.06
C VAL A 222 10.51 5.99 -11.85
N ILE A 223 10.11 7.07 -11.19
CA ILE A 223 9.63 8.28 -11.90
C ILE A 223 10.75 9.21 -12.39
N SER A 224 12.02 8.93 -12.09
CA SER A 224 13.15 9.76 -12.56
C SER A 224 13.61 9.46 -13.99
N TYR A 225 13.24 8.30 -14.54
CA TYR A 225 13.65 7.84 -15.87
C TYR A 225 12.49 7.86 -16.86
N ASP A 226 12.82 8.15 -18.11
CA ASP A 226 11.88 8.02 -19.22
C ASP A 226 11.71 6.54 -19.55
N MET A 227 10.51 6.03 -19.35
CA MET A 227 10.10 4.69 -19.78
C MET A 227 8.88 4.77 -20.70
N ASP A 228 8.70 5.91 -21.39
CA ASP A 228 7.52 6.21 -22.17
C ASP A 228 7.51 5.47 -23.52
N VAL A 229 7.07 4.22 -23.45
CA VAL A 229 6.97 3.30 -24.59
C VAL A 229 5.50 3.01 -24.84
N ASN A 230 5.09 3.02 -26.12
CA ASN A 230 3.78 2.50 -26.50
C ASN A 230 3.81 0.97 -26.40
N LEU A 231 3.37 0.44 -25.26
CA LEU A 231 3.41 -0.99 -24.96
C LEU A 231 2.64 -1.81 -26.00
N LYS A 232 1.47 -1.32 -26.44
CA LYS A 232 0.66 -2.00 -27.45
C LYS A 232 1.44 -2.19 -28.75
N GLU A 233 2.05 -1.13 -29.28
CA GLU A 233 2.81 -1.22 -30.52
C GLU A 233 3.97 -2.20 -30.41
N VAL A 234 4.69 -2.17 -29.29
CA VAL A 234 5.81 -3.08 -29.04
C VAL A 234 5.32 -4.53 -28.98
N LEU A 235 4.23 -4.80 -28.26
CA LEU A 235 3.65 -6.14 -28.16
C LEU A 235 3.13 -6.64 -29.52
N ASP A 236 2.40 -5.82 -30.27
CA ASP A 236 1.88 -6.18 -31.60
C ASP A 236 3.02 -6.59 -32.55
N LYS A 237 4.13 -5.83 -32.56
CA LYS A 237 5.32 -6.16 -33.37
C LYS A 237 6.06 -7.39 -32.87
N MET A 238 6.09 -7.60 -31.55
CA MET A 238 6.71 -8.77 -30.92
C MET A 238 5.92 -10.04 -31.29
N TYR A 239 4.59 -10.02 -31.23
CA TYR A 239 3.74 -11.17 -31.59
C TYR A 239 3.71 -11.45 -33.09
N ALA A 240 3.88 -10.42 -33.92
CA ALA A 240 4.07 -10.59 -35.36
C ALA A 240 5.49 -11.05 -35.76
N ASP A 241 6.41 -11.23 -34.80
CA ASP A 241 7.82 -11.58 -35.03
C ASP A 241 8.56 -10.63 -36.00
N ILE A 242 8.21 -9.34 -35.93
CA ILE A 242 8.79 -8.28 -36.79
C ILE A 242 9.51 -7.19 -35.99
N ILE A 243 9.58 -7.33 -34.66
CA ILE A 243 10.21 -6.32 -33.81
C ILE A 243 11.71 -6.19 -34.12
N ASN A 244 12.15 -4.95 -34.35
CA ASN A 244 13.55 -4.61 -34.49
C ASN A 244 13.93 -3.65 -33.36
N VAL A 245 14.72 -4.11 -32.40
CA VAL A 245 15.14 -3.32 -31.22
C VAL A 245 15.78 -1.98 -31.62
N ASN A 246 16.56 -1.94 -32.70
CA ASN A 246 17.17 -0.68 -33.13
C ASN A 246 16.13 0.29 -33.69
N ILE A 247 15.22 -0.18 -34.56
CA ILE A 247 14.26 0.69 -35.27
C ILE A 247 13.05 1.03 -34.40
N ASP A 248 12.46 0.02 -33.76
CA ASP A 248 11.17 0.10 -33.08
C ASP A 248 11.28 0.51 -31.62
N LEU A 249 12.47 0.34 -31.00
CA LEU A 249 12.74 0.75 -29.63
C LEU A 249 13.75 1.90 -29.58
N LEU A 250 15.04 1.63 -29.85
CA LEU A 250 16.11 2.59 -29.58
C LEU A 250 16.06 3.85 -30.47
N ASN A 251 15.79 3.71 -31.76
CA ASN A 251 15.67 4.84 -32.70
C ASN A 251 14.30 5.52 -32.63
N LYS A 252 13.30 4.89 -32.00
CA LYS A 252 11.98 5.50 -31.85
C LYS A 252 11.92 6.28 -30.52
N TYR A 253 12.31 5.61 -29.44
CA TYR A 253 12.35 6.12 -28.08
C TYR A 253 13.80 6.43 -27.68
N HIS A 254 14.38 7.46 -28.28
CA HIS A 254 15.79 7.82 -28.07
C HIS A 254 16.14 8.15 -26.62
N SER A 255 15.15 8.61 -25.85
CA SER A 255 15.28 8.96 -24.44
C SER A 255 14.97 7.80 -23.50
N LEU A 256 14.63 6.61 -24.00
CA LEU A 256 14.31 5.45 -23.16
C LEU A 256 15.47 5.16 -22.19
N PHE A 257 15.13 5.05 -20.90
CA PHE A 257 16.06 4.91 -19.77
C PHE A 257 17.01 6.09 -19.54
N MET A 258 16.80 7.23 -20.20
CA MET A 258 17.45 8.49 -19.84
C MET A 258 16.64 9.21 -18.76
N LEU A 259 17.26 10.16 -18.06
CA LEU A 259 16.55 10.98 -17.08
C LEU A 259 15.53 11.89 -17.79
N ILE A 260 14.33 11.98 -17.24
CA ILE A 260 13.33 12.94 -17.72
C ILE A 260 13.75 14.39 -17.42
N ALA A 261 13.01 15.36 -17.96
CA ALA A 261 13.12 16.74 -17.50
C ALA A 261 12.88 16.80 -15.97
N ASN A 262 13.84 17.38 -15.23
CA ASN A 262 13.93 17.36 -13.76
C ASN A 262 14.26 16.01 -13.10
N GLY A 263 14.61 14.97 -13.87
CA GLY A 263 15.01 13.66 -13.33
C GLY A 263 16.20 13.75 -12.35
N ASP A 264 17.14 14.69 -12.57
CA ASP A 264 18.24 14.95 -11.64
C ASP A 264 17.75 15.42 -10.26
N HIS A 265 16.74 16.30 -10.21
CA HIS A 265 16.15 16.76 -8.95
C HIS A 265 15.39 15.64 -8.25
N ILE A 266 14.61 14.85 -9.00
CA ILE A 266 13.93 13.66 -8.48
C ILE A 266 14.96 12.65 -7.93
N GLY A 267 16.12 12.50 -8.59
CA GLY A 267 17.22 11.67 -8.10
C GLY A 267 17.80 12.17 -6.77
N VAL A 268 17.86 13.48 -6.55
CA VAL A 268 18.23 14.06 -5.24
C VAL A 268 17.18 13.73 -4.17
N ASP A 269 15.89 13.79 -4.52
CA ASP A 269 14.80 13.41 -3.62
C ASP A 269 14.85 11.93 -3.28
N ALA A 270 15.11 11.05 -4.26
CA ALA A 270 15.32 9.62 -4.05
C ALA A 270 16.47 9.36 -3.07
N ARG A 271 17.62 10.02 -3.28
CA ARG A 271 18.78 9.91 -2.39
C ARG A 271 18.44 10.37 -0.97
N THR A 272 17.70 11.46 -0.85
CA THR A 272 17.32 12.02 0.46
C THR A 272 16.40 11.07 1.21
N ALA A 273 15.36 10.55 0.54
CA ALA A 273 14.46 9.54 1.11
C ALA A 273 15.22 8.29 1.55
N PHE A 274 16.19 7.81 0.75
CA PHE A 274 16.98 6.63 1.08
C PHE A 274 17.85 6.83 2.34
N ILE A 275 18.50 7.99 2.45
CA ILE A 275 19.28 8.35 3.64
C ILE A 275 18.36 8.41 4.87
N ASN A 276 17.20 9.06 4.74
CA ASN A 276 16.23 9.13 5.83
C ASN A 276 15.74 7.74 6.27
N ALA A 277 15.53 6.81 5.32
CA ALA A 277 15.17 5.43 5.64
C ALA A 277 16.26 4.75 6.48
N ILE A 278 17.53 4.89 6.09
CA ILE A 278 18.68 4.33 6.82
C ILE A 278 18.77 4.93 8.23
N ASP A 279 18.66 6.25 8.34
CA ASP A 279 18.78 6.94 9.63
C ASP A 279 17.65 6.50 10.59
N LEU A 280 16.41 6.46 10.10
CA LEU A 280 15.25 5.99 10.87
C LEU A 280 15.36 4.51 11.28
N TYR A 281 15.91 3.65 10.41
CA TYR A 281 16.16 2.26 10.76
C TYR A 281 17.18 2.13 11.90
N PHE A 282 18.27 2.91 11.85
CA PHE A 282 19.26 2.92 12.93
C PHE A 282 18.69 3.49 14.22
N GLU A 283 17.85 4.52 14.14
CA GLU A 283 17.14 5.09 15.28
C GLU A 283 16.19 4.08 15.93
N SER A 284 15.34 3.43 15.12
CA SER A 284 14.45 2.34 15.55
C SER A 284 15.25 1.22 16.22
N SER A 285 16.32 0.75 15.57
CA SER A 285 17.14 -0.32 16.14
C SER A 285 17.84 0.10 17.44
N ALA A 286 18.21 1.38 17.61
CA ALA A 286 18.80 1.89 18.84
C ALA A 286 17.76 1.97 19.96
N PHE A 287 16.54 2.45 19.65
CA PHE A 287 15.41 2.51 20.57
C PHE A 287 15.09 1.12 21.14
N ILE A 288 14.85 0.14 20.26
CA ILE A 288 14.54 -1.26 20.60
C ILE A 288 15.66 -1.93 21.42
N ARG A 289 16.92 -1.52 21.23
CA ARG A 289 18.05 -2.07 22.00
C ARG A 289 18.26 -1.40 23.35
N SER A 290 17.71 -0.20 23.52
CA SER A 290 17.81 0.60 24.74
C SER A 290 16.66 0.34 25.71
N GLU A 291 15.59 -0.25 25.19
CA GLU A 291 14.50 -0.85 25.96
C GLU A 291 15.03 -1.75 27.08
N SER A 292 14.39 -1.61 28.24
CA SER A 292 14.82 -2.24 29.50
C SER A 292 13.77 -3.22 30.04
N ASP A 293 12.61 -3.23 29.40
CA ASP A 293 11.56 -4.21 29.58
C ASP A 293 12.01 -5.58 29.06
N ASP A 294 11.51 -6.62 29.71
CA ASP A 294 11.96 -7.97 29.46
C ASP A 294 11.28 -8.49 28.19
N GLN A 295 11.93 -8.34 27.04
CA GLN A 295 11.54 -9.04 25.80
C GLN A 295 11.49 -10.58 25.98
N LYS A 296 11.83 -11.12 27.17
CA LYS A 296 11.81 -12.54 27.54
C LYS A 296 10.61 -12.99 28.37
N SER A 297 9.63 -12.15 28.73
CA SER A 297 8.42 -12.69 29.41
C SER A 297 7.56 -13.58 28.50
N TYR A 298 7.88 -13.67 27.21
CA TYR A 298 7.13 -14.40 26.18
C TYR A 298 7.85 -15.67 25.71
N LYS A 299 8.32 -16.49 26.67
CA LYS A 299 8.82 -17.85 26.38
C LYS A 299 7.84 -18.90 26.88
N ARG A 300 7.05 -19.42 25.92
CA ARG A 300 6.43 -20.75 25.80
C ARG A 300 6.06 -21.50 27.09
#